data_AF-T0YJV4-F1
#
_entry.id   AF-T0YJV4-F1
#
_cell.length_a   1.000
_cell.length_b   1.000
_cell.length_c   1.000
_cell.angle_alpha   90.00
_cell.angle_beta   90.00
_cell.angle_gamma   90.00
#
_symmetry.space_group_name_H-M   'P 1'
#
loop_
_entity.id
_entity.type
_entity.pdbx_description
1 polymer ?
#
loop_
_entity_poly.entity_id
_entity_poly.type
_entity_poly.pdbx_seq_one_letter_code
_entity_poly.pdbx_strand_id
1 'polypeptide(L)'
;MRVRFDPVKNFSFAALKPWASIALAPDCTVTSDGLLGFEVVERLGFAHRVVIAPKGKAGTEIEPFRWLNVVLGNLKTALSGTHHAFN
;
A
#
# COMPACT_ATOMS: atom_id res chain seq x y z
N MET A 1 -10.73 5.65 -9.63
CA MET A 1 -9.82 5.08 -8.63
C MET A 1 -8.77 4.26 -9.36
N ARG A 2 -7.49 4.54 -9.14
CA ARG A 2 -6.37 3.87 -9.83
C ARG A 2 -5.57 3.09 -8.79
N VAL A 3 -5.27 1.83 -9.10
CA VAL A 3 -4.42 0.97 -8.27
C VAL A 3 -3.14 0.70 -9.05
N ARG A 4 -2.01 0.66 -8.34
CA ARG A 4 -0.71 0.33 -8.91
C ARG A 4 -0.03 -0.71 -8.03
N PHE A 5 0.63 -1.68 -8.66
CA PHE A 5 1.46 -2.67 -8.00
C PHE A 5 2.86 -2.54 -8.57
N ASP A 6 3.81 -2.10 -7.73
CA ASP A 6 5.21 -2.01 -8.14
C ASP A 6 6.03 -3.04 -7.39
N PRO A 7 6.86 -3.82 -8.10
CA PRO A 7 7.85 -4.63 -7.43
C PRO A 7 8.90 -3.70 -6.81
N VAL A 8 9.14 -3.86 -5.51
CA VAL A 8 10.26 -3.26 -4.80
C VAL A 8 11.18 -4.37 -4.31
N LYS A 9 12.49 -4.12 -4.29
CA LYS A 9 13.50 -5.14 -3.90
C LYS A 9 13.23 -5.70 -2.50
N ASN A 10 12.82 -4.84 -1.57
CA ASN A 10 12.39 -5.16 -0.22
C ASN A 10 11.63 -3.96 0.38
N PHE A 11 11.06 -4.15 1.56
CA PHE A 11 10.43 -3.07 2.30
C PHE A 11 11.46 -2.34 3.18
N SER A 12 12.29 -1.49 2.54
CA SER A 12 13.31 -0.68 3.22
C SER A 12 13.36 0.75 2.68
N PHE A 13 13.91 1.69 3.46
CA PHE A 13 14.15 3.07 3.01
C PHE A 13 14.91 3.15 1.69
N ALA A 14 15.95 2.32 1.52
CA ALA A 14 16.79 2.34 0.32
C ALA A 14 16.01 1.92 -0.93
N ALA A 15 15.08 0.97 -0.79
CA ALA A 15 14.24 0.53 -1.90
C ALA A 15 13.05 1.49 -2.16
N LEU A 16 12.48 2.07 -1.10
CA LEU A 16 11.30 2.92 -1.20
C LEU A 16 11.63 4.36 -1.62
N LYS A 17 12.85 4.87 -1.37
CA LYS A 17 13.28 6.20 -1.83
C LYS A 17 13.18 6.40 -3.35
N PRO A 18 13.81 5.56 -4.20
CA PRO A 18 13.68 5.71 -5.65
C PRO A 18 12.24 5.45 -6.12
N TRP A 19 11.55 4.49 -5.51
CA TRP A 19 10.14 4.23 -5.81
C TRP A 19 9.27 5.47 -5.60
N ALA A 20 9.38 6.13 -4.43
CA ALA A 20 8.57 7.29 -4.08
C ALA A 20 8.71 8.43 -5.10
N SER A 21 9.93 8.68 -5.62
CA SER A 21 10.17 9.72 -6.62
C SER A 21 9.47 9.48 -7.97
N ILE A 22 9.15 8.23 -8.29
CA ILE A 22 8.44 7.82 -9.52
C ILE A 22 6.95 7.62 -9.20
N ALA A 23 6.64 7.27 -7.96
CA ALA A 23 5.31 6.88 -7.51
C ALA A 23 4.40 8.02 -7.13
N LEU A 24 4.98 9.02 -6.48
CA LEU A 24 4.25 10.05 -5.78
C LEU A 24 4.35 11.36 -6.55
N ALA A 25 3.21 12.04 -6.68
CA ALA A 25 3.21 13.42 -7.15
C ALA A 25 3.80 14.32 -6.05
N PRO A 26 4.59 15.36 -6.39
CA PRO A 26 5.29 16.21 -5.43
C PRO A 26 4.42 16.74 -4.26
N ASP A 27 3.16 17.09 -4.54
CA ASP A 27 2.26 17.69 -3.54
C ASP A 27 1.21 16.70 -2.99
N CYS A 28 1.46 15.39 -3.10
CA CYS A 28 0.51 14.40 -2.61
C CYS A 28 0.63 14.18 -1.10
N THR A 29 -0.51 13.91 -0.45
CA THR A 29 -0.55 13.39 0.92
C THR A 29 -0.60 11.88 0.89
N VAL A 30 0.40 11.25 1.48
CA VAL A 30 0.47 9.79 1.60
C VAL A 30 -0.29 9.36 2.86
N THR A 31 -1.19 8.39 2.72
CA THR A 31 -1.83 7.74 3.85
C THR A 31 -1.35 6.28 3.95
N SER A 32 -0.85 5.85 5.11
CA SER A 32 -0.35 4.47 5.30
C SER A 32 -0.71 3.90 6.67
N ASP A 33 -0.51 2.60 6.86
CA ASP A 33 -0.65 1.89 8.14
C ASP A 33 0.51 2.11 9.13
N GLY A 34 1.52 2.90 8.76
CA GLY A 34 2.60 3.33 9.65
C GLY A 34 3.75 2.33 9.78
N LEU A 35 3.87 1.36 8.88
CA LEU A 35 5.05 0.49 8.85
C LEU A 35 6.33 1.32 8.59
N LEU A 36 7.43 0.93 9.27
CA LEU A 36 8.70 1.69 9.31
C LEU A 36 9.24 2.13 7.95
N GLY A 37 9.04 1.34 6.90
CA GLY A 37 9.48 1.71 5.54
C GLY A 37 8.86 3.01 5.02
N PHE A 38 7.65 3.37 5.47
CA PHE A 38 6.95 4.58 5.04
C PHE A 38 7.48 5.87 5.67
N GLU A 39 8.30 5.81 6.73
CA GLU A 39 9.01 7.01 7.23
C GLU A 39 9.85 7.69 6.15
N VAL A 40 10.26 6.97 5.09
CA VAL A 40 10.99 7.55 3.96
C VAL A 40 10.21 8.68 3.28
N VAL A 41 8.87 8.63 3.34
CA VAL A 41 7.97 9.57 2.70
C VAL A 41 8.09 10.95 3.36
N GLU A 42 8.05 11.00 4.70
CA GLU A 42 8.29 12.24 5.46
C GLU A 42 9.71 12.77 5.24
N ARG A 43 10.71 11.88 5.20
CA ARG A 43 12.12 12.26 4.92
C ARG A 43 12.32 12.84 3.52
N LEU A 44 11.42 12.53 2.59
CA LEU A 44 11.40 13.09 1.23
C LEU A 44 10.56 14.37 1.13
N GLY A 45 9.96 14.83 2.24
CA GLY A 45 9.20 16.07 2.31
C GLY A 45 7.71 15.92 1.98
N PHE A 46 7.20 14.71 1.80
CA PHE A 46 5.78 14.48 1.57
C PHE A 46 4.99 14.57 2.87
N ALA A 47 3.76 15.09 2.79
CA ALA A 47 2.82 15.01 3.90
C ALA A 47 2.43 13.55 4.14
N HIS A 48 2.57 13.07 5.38
CA HIS A 48 2.27 11.69 5.75
C HIS A 48 1.20 11.63 6.82
N ARG A 49 0.12 10.89 6.52
CA ARG A 49 -0.95 10.57 7.45
C ARG A 49 -0.86 9.09 7.80
N VAL A 50 -0.53 8.81 9.05
CA VAL A 50 -0.56 7.44 9.56
C VAL A 50 -1.96 7.12 10.06
N VAL A 51 -2.51 5.99 9.60
CA VAL A 51 -3.79 5.44 10.05
C VAL A 51 -3.52 4.08 10.67
N ILE A 52 -3.46 4.03 12.00
CA ILE A 52 -3.30 2.77 12.72
C ILE A 52 -4.66 2.09 12.81
N ALA A 53 -4.78 0.93 12.17
CA ALA A 53 -5.98 0.12 12.29
C ALA A 53 -6.12 -0.43 13.72
N PRO A 54 -7.32 -0.40 14.33
CA PRO A 54 -7.56 -1.10 15.58
C PRO A 54 -7.33 -2.61 15.41
N LYS A 55 -6.95 -3.29 16.50
CA LYS A 55 -6.68 -4.73 16.47
C LYS A 55 -7.95 -5.53 16.13
N GLY A 56 -7.77 -6.68 15.50
CA GLY A 56 -8.86 -7.61 15.18
C GLY A 56 -9.75 -7.14 14.02
N LYS A 57 -10.97 -7.67 13.95
CA LYS A 57 -11.91 -7.44 12.84
C LYS A 57 -12.20 -5.96 12.58
N ALA A 58 -12.28 -5.15 13.64
CA ALA A 58 -12.51 -3.71 13.54
C ALA A 58 -11.46 -2.98 12.69
N GLY A 59 -10.21 -3.48 12.65
CA GLY A 59 -9.15 -2.92 11.81
C GLY A 59 -9.40 -3.07 10.31
N THR A 60 -10.18 -4.07 9.91
CA THR A 60 -10.52 -4.32 8.51
C THR A 60 -11.67 -3.47 7.98
N GLU A 61 -12.39 -2.80 8.88
CA GLU A 61 -13.62 -2.05 8.60
C GLU A 61 -13.41 -0.53 8.57
N ILE A 62 -12.19 -0.04 8.85
CA ILE A 62 -11.92 1.38 8.77
C ILE A 62 -12.01 1.88 7.32
N GLU A 63 -12.63 3.03 7.13
CA GLU A 63 -12.96 3.60 5.82
C GLU A 63 -11.77 3.61 4.82
N PRO A 64 -10.54 3.97 5.22
CA PRO A 64 -9.38 3.99 4.32
C PRO A 64 -8.92 2.61 3.86
N PHE A 65 -9.18 1.54 4.63
CA PHE A 65 -8.68 0.20 4.32
C PHE A 65 -9.78 -0.75 3.85
N ARG A 66 -11.06 -0.41 4.02
CA ARG A 66 -12.17 -1.23 3.54
C ARG A 66 -12.09 -1.45 2.02
N TRP A 67 -11.85 -0.39 1.25
CA TRP A 67 -11.67 -0.52 -0.19
C TRP A 67 -10.39 -1.28 -0.54
N LEU A 68 -9.32 -1.13 0.25
CA LEU A 68 -8.05 -1.82 0.04
C LEU A 68 -8.24 -3.33 0.20
N ASN A 69 -9.03 -3.76 1.20
CA ASN A 69 -9.40 -5.16 1.40
C ASN A 69 -10.20 -5.73 0.21
N VAL A 70 -11.08 -4.93 -0.41
CA VAL A 70 -11.79 -5.34 -1.63
C VAL A 70 -10.82 -5.53 -2.79
N VAL A 71 -9.91 -4.58 -3.00
CA VAL A 71 -8.90 -4.66 -4.06
C VAL A 71 -7.96 -5.86 -3.85
N LEU A 72 -7.45 -6.05 -2.64
CA LEU A 72 -6.57 -7.17 -2.30
C LEU A 72 -7.29 -8.52 -2.38
N GLY A 73 -8.55 -8.57 -1.95
CA GLY A 73 -9.40 -9.76 -2.08
C GLY A 73 -9.60 -10.15 -3.54
N ASN A 74 -9.93 -9.18 -4.40
CA ASN A 74 -10.07 -9.40 -5.83
C ASN A 74 -8.75 -9.82 -6.48
N LEU A 75 -7.62 -9.20 -6.09
CA LEU A 75 -6.30 -9.59 -6.57
C LEU A 75 -5.97 -11.05 -6.20
N LYS A 76 -6.23 -11.45 -4.94
CA LYS A 76 -6.02 -12.83 -4.50
C LYS A 76 -6.87 -13.80 -5.30
N THR A 77 -8.15 -13.50 -5.48
CA THR A 77 -9.07 -14.33 -6.28
C THR A 77 -8.60 -14.44 -7.73
N ALA A 78 -8.15 -13.34 -8.33
CA ALA A 78 -7.61 -13.33 -9.69
C ALA A 78 -6.38 -14.24 -9.80
N LEU A 79 -5.41 -14.10 -8.87
CA LEU A 79 -4.21 -14.94 -8.83
C LEU A 79 -4.54 -16.42 -8.65
N SER A 80 -5.42 -16.76 -7.71
CA SER A 80 -5.90 -18.13 -7.50
C SER A 80 -6.62 -18.67 -8.73
N GLY A 81 -7.49 -17.88 -9.35
CA GLY A 81 -8.22 -18.25 -10.57
C GLY A 81 -7.28 -18.50 -11.77
N THR A 82 -6.26 -17.66 -11.96
CA THR A 82 -5.24 -17.89 -13.00
C THR A 82 -4.39 -19.13 -12.74
N HIS A 83 -4.13 -19.50 -11.47
CA HIS A 83 -3.42 -20.74 -11.16
C HIS A 83 -4.29 -21.99 -11.37
N HIS A 84 -5.62 -21.88 -11.30
CA HIS A 84 -6.55 -22.96 -11.62
C HIS A 84 -6.83 -23.10 -13.12
N ALA A 85 -6.61 -22.07 -13.93
CA ALA A 85 -6.81 -22.10 -15.37
C ALA A 85 -5.69 -22.83 -16.16
N PHE A 86 -4.66 -23.32 -15.47
CA PHE A 86 -3.59 -24.16 -16.03
C PHE A 86 -3.66 -25.63 -15.58
N ASN A 87 -4.84 -26.09 -15.15
CA ASN A 87 -5.14 -27.51 -14.93
C ASN A 87 -6.14 -28.02 -15.96
#